data_AF-A0A3M6D6C8-F1
#
_entry.id   AF-A0A3M6D6C8-F1
#
_cell.length_a   1.000
_cell.length_b   1.000
_cell.length_c   1.000
_cell.angle_alpha   90.00
_cell.angle_beta   90.00
_cell.angle_gamma   90.00
#
_symmetry.space_group_name_H-M   'P 1'
#
loop_
_entity.id
_entity.type
_entity.pdbx_description
1 polymer ?
#
loop_
_entity_poly.entity_id
_entity_poly.type
_entity_poly.pdbx_seq_one_letter_code
_entity_poly.pdbx_strand_id
1 'polypeptide(L)' 'MKDRSHDEAMAEQFASRPDYAADLLTEVRRNGDPAELAILLRQIAKALVPDVRRPS' A
#
# COMPACT_ATOMS: atom_id res chain seq x y z
N MET A 1 16.31 -0.28 4.66
CA MET A 1 15.84 -1.56 4.07
C MET A 1 14.50 -2.01 4.64
N LYS A 2 14.21 -1.78 5.93
CA LYS A 2 12.94 -2.19 6.57
C LYS A 2 11.68 -1.56 5.93
N ASP A 3 11.78 -0.34 5.43
CA ASP A 3 10.61 0.34 4.84
C ASP A 3 10.18 -0.24 3.49
N ARG A 4 11.13 -0.75 2.68
CA ARG A 4 10.80 -1.44 1.43
C ARG A 4 10.11 -2.77 1.70
N SER A 5 10.63 -3.57 2.63
CA SER A 5 9.99 -4.84 3.01
C SER A 5 8.62 -4.61 3.66
N HIS A 6 8.46 -3.52 4.40
CA HIS A 6 7.16 -3.19 5.00
C HIS A 6 6.14 -2.79 3.94
N ASP A 7 6.52 -1.95 2.97
CA ASP A 7 5.63 -1.60 1.87
C ASP A 7 5.23 -2.81 1.01
N GLU A 8 6.15 -3.74 0.76
CA GLU A 8 5.89 -4.96 -0.01
C GLU A 8 4.91 -5.88 0.73
N ALA A 9 5.11 -6.09 2.04
CA ALA A 9 4.18 -6.85 2.86
C ALA A 9 2.77 -6.22 2.90
N MET A 10 2.70 -4.90 3.00
CA MET A 10 1.41 -4.19 2.95
C MET A 10 0.77 -4.26 1.55
N ALA A 11 1.57 -4.19 0.49
CA ALA A 11 1.07 -4.34 -0.88
C ALA A 11 0.44 -5.72 -1.12
N GLU A 12 1.08 -6.81 -0.65
CA GLU A 12 0.52 -8.16 -0.72
C GLU A 12 -0.78 -8.28 0.09
N GLN A 13 -0.84 -7.65 1.26
CA GLN A 13 -2.05 -7.60 2.08
C GLN A 13 -3.18 -6.83 1.38
N PHE A 14 -2.89 -5.70 0.75
CA PHE A 14 -3.90 -4.92 0.02
C PHE A 14 -4.37 -5.62 -1.26
N ALA A 15 -3.49 -6.34 -1.95
CA ALA A 15 -3.86 -7.14 -3.11
C ALA A 15 -4.78 -8.31 -2.72
N SER A 16 -4.55 -8.94 -1.56
CA SER A 16 -5.40 -10.03 -1.05
C SER A 16 -6.69 -9.55 -0.39
N ARG A 17 -6.72 -8.31 0.14
CA ARG A 17 -7.86 -7.72 0.85
C ARG A 17 -8.14 -6.28 0.39
N PRO A 18 -8.76 -6.10 -0.79
CA PRO A 18 -9.07 -4.77 -1.33
C PRO A 18 -10.09 -3.99 -0.48
N ASP A 19 -10.99 -4.70 0.22
CA ASP A 19 -11.94 -4.15 1.19
C ASP A 19 -11.22 -3.44 2.34
N TYR A 20 -10.24 -4.11 2.93
CA TYR A 20 -9.41 -3.56 4.00
C TYR A 20 -8.61 -2.33 3.53
N ALA A 21 -8.07 -2.36 2.31
CA ALA A 21 -7.35 -1.22 1.75
C ALA A 21 -8.25 0.02 1.58
N ALA A 22 -9.51 -0.18 1.19
CA ALA A 22 -10.49 0.90 1.03
C ALA A 22 -10.92 1.51 2.38
N ASP A 23 -11.14 0.66 3.39
CA ASP A 23 -11.47 1.10 4.74
C ASP A 23 -10.33 1.93 5.35
N LEU A 24 -9.10 1.42 5.25
CA LEU A 24 -7.91 2.11 5.74
C LEU A 24 -7.69 3.45 5.02
N LEU A 25 -7.93 3.50 3.71
CA LEU A 25 -7.85 4.75 2.94
C LEU A 25 -8.88 5.78 3.42
N THR A 26 -10.08 5.33 3.76
CA THR A 26 -11.13 6.21 4.29
C THR A 26 -10.74 6.77 5.65
N GLU A 27 -10.19 5.94 6.53
CA GLU A 27 -9.73 6.33 7.86
C GLU A 27 -8.58 7.35 7.79
N VAL A 28 -7.54 7.06 7.02
CA VAL A 28 -6.37 7.95 6.88
C VAL A 28 -6.77 9.30 6.29
N ARG A 29 -7.67 9.32 5.30
CA ARG A 29 -8.22 10.57 4.75
C ARG A 29 -9.02 11.37 5.77
N ARG A 30 -9.73 10.70 6.69
CA ARG A 30 -10.49 11.34 7.77
C ARG A 30 -9.58 11.95 8.84
N ASN A 31 -8.48 11.27 9.17
CA ASN A 31 -7.51 11.75 10.16
C ASN A 31 -6.66 12.92 9.63
N GLY A 32 -6.53 13.03 8.31
CA GLY A 32 -5.92 14.20 7.65
C GLY A 32 -4.41 14.26 7.73
N ASP A 33 -3.73 13.16 8.08
CA ASP A 33 -2.27 13.09 8.08
C ASP A 33 -1.74 12.91 6.64
N PRO A 34 -1.04 13.91 6.08
CA PRO A 34 -0.54 13.83 4.71
C PRO A 34 0.58 12.79 4.54
N ALA A 35 1.37 12.51 5.58
CA ALA A 35 2.47 11.57 5.54
C ALA A 35 1.96 10.12 5.52
N GLU A 36 0.99 9.81 6.38
CA GLU A 36 0.33 8.50 6.38
C GLU A 36 -0.40 8.25 5.05
N LEU A 37 -1.11 9.26 4.52
CA LEU A 37 -1.79 9.14 3.23
C LEU A 37 -0.80 8.86 2.10
N ALA A 38 0.35 9.54 2.06
CA ALA A 38 1.37 9.32 1.05
C ALA A 38 1.98 7.91 1.13
N ILE A 39 2.18 7.37 2.33
CA ILE A 39 2.66 6.00 2.54
C ILE A 39 1.61 4.99 2.05
N LEU A 40 0.36 5.16 2.46
CA LEU A 40 -0.72 4.25 2.10
C LEU A 40 -0.95 4.20 0.58
N LEU A 41 -0.97 5.36 -0.08
CA LEU A 41 -1.11 5.42 -1.54
C LEU A 41 0.06 4.72 -2.26
N ARG A 42 1.28 4.82 -1.73
CA ARG A 42 2.45 4.10 -2.29
C ARG A 42 2.30 2.58 -2.17
N GLN A 43 1.78 2.10 -1.06
CA GLN A 43 1.56 0.68 -0.82
C GLN A 43 0.42 0.12 -1.68
N ILE A 44 -0.69 0.87 -1.83
CA ILE A 44 -1.78 0.53 -2.74
C ILE A 44 -1.30 0.52 -4.20
N ALA A 45 -0.50 1.50 -4.61
CA ALA A 45 0.06 1.54 -5.97
C ALA A 45 0.94 0.30 -6.26
N LYS A 46 1.74 -0.15 -5.29
CA LYS A 46 2.53 -1.39 -5.40
C LYS A 46 1.66 -2.65 -5.46
N ALA A 47 0.52 -2.66 -4.77
CA ALA A 47 -0.43 -3.78 -4.83
C ALA A 47 -1.07 -3.92 -6.22
N LEU A 48 -1.33 -2.79 -6.89
CA LEU A 48 -1.97 -2.74 -8.21
C LEU A 48 -0.96 -2.94 -9.37
N VAL A 49 0.28 -2.50 -9.18
CA VAL A 49 1.37 -2.66 -10.15
C VAL A 49 2.50 -3.42 -9.46
N PRO A 50 2.41 -4.76 -9.34
CA PRO A 50 3.54 -5.55 -8.89
C PRO A 50 4.71 -5.27 -9.84
N ASP A 51 5.90 -5.05 -9.30
CA ASP A 51 7.09 -4.74 -10.08
C ASP A 51 7.31 -5.83 -11.13
N VAL A 52 6.97 -5.54 -12.40
CA VAL A 52 7.01 -6.49 -13.54
C VAL A 52 8.47 -6.84 -13.91
N ARG A 53 9.47 -6.37 -13.16
CA ARG A 53 10.88 -6.66 -13.44
C ARG A 53 11.36 -7.92 -12.72
N ARG A 54 10.88 -9.09 -13.15
CA ARG A 54 11.64 -10.34 -13.04
C ARG A 54 12.00 -10.85 -14.44
N PRO A 55 13.23 -10.61 -14.94
CA PRO A 55 13.77 -11.46 -16.00
C PRO A 55 14.04 -12.85 -15.41
N SER A 56 13.54 -13.87 -16.12
CA SER A 56 13.79 -15.30 -15.88
C SER A 56 15.27 -15.67 -15.97
#